data_AF-A0A7Y2B0Q9-F1
#
_entry.id   AF-A0A7Y2B0Q9-F1
#
_cell.length_a   1.000
_cell.length_b   1.000
_cell.length_c   1.000
_cell.angle_alpha   90.00
_cell.angle_beta   90.00
_cell.angle_gamma   90.00
#
_symmetry.space_group_name_H-M   'P 1'
#
loop_
_entity.id
_entity.type
_entity.pdbx_description
1 polymer ?
#
loop_
_entity_poly.entity_id
_entity_poly.type
_entity_poly.pdbx_seq_one_letter_code
_entity_poly.pdbx_strand_id
1 'polypeptide(L)' 'MASIADRMIRAARLEPALYEEVEADQEALPQAMIVVLLSSAAAGIGSSLHMGFFGLLMGAFGALLGWVLWAFTTYF' A
#
# COMPACT_ATOMS: atom_id res chain seq x y z
N MET A 1 -16.29 11.70 -7.63
CA MET A 1 -15.30 10.65 -7.29
C MET A 1 -14.21 11.30 -6.48
N ALA A 2 -13.93 10.80 -5.27
CA ALA A 2 -12.76 11.23 -4.51
C ALA A 2 -11.49 10.82 -5.29
N SER A 3 -10.49 11.69 -5.33
CA SER A 3 -9.21 11.33 -5.95
C SER A 3 -8.49 10.26 -5.12
N ILE A 4 -7.61 9.47 -5.74
CA ILE A 4 -6.80 8.48 -5.02
C ILE A 4 -6.00 9.13 -3.86
N ALA A 5 -5.51 10.36 -4.06
CA ALA A 5 -4.80 11.11 -3.03
C ALA A 5 -5.71 11.53 -1.87
N ASP A 6 -6.96 11.90 -2.14
CA ASP A 6 -7.94 12.22 -1.10
C ASP A 6 -8.25 10.99 -0.24
N ARG A 7 -8.48 9.83 -0.87
CA ARG A 7 -8.66 8.54 -0.17
C ARG A 7 -7.42 8.19 0.68
N MET A 8 -6.20 8.40 0.16
CA MET A 8 -4.97 8.15 0.92
C MET A 8 -4.85 9.04 2.17
N ILE A 9 -5.16 10.33 2.06
CA ILE A 9 -5.11 11.27 3.19
C ILE A 9 -6.14 10.87 4.25
N ARG A 10 -7.37 10.58 3.83
CA ARG A 10 -8.45 10.15 4.73
C ARG A 10 -8.12 8.82 5.42
N ALA A 11 -7.48 7.89 4.72
CA ALA A 11 -6.98 6.64 5.28
C ALA A 11 -5.91 6.89 6.35
N ALA A 12 -4.96 7.80 6.07
CA ALA A 12 -3.93 8.19 7.03
C ALA A 12 -4.50 8.90 8.27
N ARG A 13 -5.67 9.53 8.15
CA ARG A 13 -6.42 10.16 9.26
C ARG A 13 -7.33 9.17 10.02
N LEU A 14 -7.39 7.90 9.59
CA LEU A 14 -8.24 6.86 10.17
C LEU A 14 -9.73 7.26 10.16
N GLU A 15 -10.19 7.92 9.09
CA GLU A 15 -11.58 8.34 8.97
C GLU A 15 -12.52 7.13 8.76
N PRO A 16 -13.47 6.85 9.66
CA PRO A 16 -14.35 5.67 9.56
C PRO A 16 -15.18 5.62 8.27
N ALA A 17 -15.69 6.77 7.84
CA ALA A 17 -16.52 6.88 6.64
C ALA A 17 -15.78 6.43 5.37
N LEU A 18 -14.45 6.55 5.32
CA LEU A 18 -13.69 6.07 4.17
C LEU A 18 -13.75 4.55 4.06
N TYR A 19 -13.69 3.82 5.18
CA TYR A 19 -13.69 2.36 5.15
C TYR A 19 -15.04 1.81 4.66
N GLU A 20 -16.14 2.43 5.08
CA GLU A 20 -17.50 2.14 4.56
C GLU A 20 -17.60 2.42 3.05
N GLU A 21 -17.03 3.55 2.59
CA GLU A 21 -16.98 3.88 1.16
C GLU A 21 -16.15 2.86 0.36
N VAL A 22 -15.04 2.36 0.92
CA VAL A 22 -14.19 1.33 0.30
C VAL A 22 -14.90 -0.02 0.29
N GLU A 23 -15.63 -0.37 1.34
CA GLU A 23 -16.43 -1.60 1.41
C GLU A 23 -17.54 -1.63 0.35
N ALA A 24 -18.19 -0.48 0.13
CA ALA A 24 -19.21 -0.33 -0.90
C ALA A 24 -18.65 -0.27 -2.34
N ASP A 25 -17.36 0.05 -2.51
CA ASP A 25 -16.70 0.28 -3.80
C ASP A 25 -15.74 -0.86 -4.16
N GLN A 26 -16.24 -1.86 -4.91
CA GLN A 26 -15.41 -2.97 -5.40
C GLN A 26 -14.32 -2.54 -6.39
N GLU A 27 -14.41 -1.34 -6.99
CA GLU A 27 -13.37 -0.78 -7.86
C GLU A 27 -12.23 -0.12 -7.06
N ALA A 28 -12.34 -0.04 -5.74
CA ALA A 28 -11.30 0.50 -4.85
C ALA A 28 -10.05 -0.38 -4.76
N LEU A 29 -10.19 -1.70 -4.98
CA LEU A 29 -9.11 -2.65 -4.77
C LEU A 29 -7.91 -2.42 -5.71
N PRO A 30 -8.08 -2.23 -7.03
CA PRO A 30 -6.99 -1.82 -7.91
C PRO A 30 -6.33 -0.50 -7.50
N GLN A 31 -7.10 0.47 -7.00
CA GLN A 31 -6.56 1.76 -6.55
C GLN A 31 -5.68 1.59 -5.30
N ALA A 32 -6.13 0.80 -4.32
CA ALA A 32 -5.37 0.48 -3.12
C ALA A 32 -4.05 -0.23 -3.46
N MET A 33 -4.06 -1.14 -4.44
CA MET A 33 -2.86 -1.83 -4.91
C MET A 33 -1.81 -0.86 -5.49
N ILE A 34 -2.24 0.20 -6.19
CA ILE A 34 -1.32 1.26 -6.68
C ILE A 34 -0.61 1.95 -5.50
N VAL A 35 -1.34 2.22 -4.41
CA VAL A 35 -0.75 2.82 -3.20
C VAL A 35 0.32 1.92 -2.58
N VAL A 36 0.07 0.60 -2.53
CA VAL A 36 1.04 -0.40 -2.04
C VAL A 36 2.27 -0.47 -2.96
N LEU A 37 2.09 -0.39 -4.28
CA LEU A 37 3.22 -0.36 -5.23
C LEU A 37 4.07 0.89 -5.05
N LEU A 38 3.45 2.06 -4.87
CA LEU A 38 4.16 3.32 -4.61
C LEU A 38 4.95 3.27 -3.29
N SER A 39 4.36 2.74 -2.23
CA SER A 39 5.06 2.59 -0.94
C SER A 39 6.22 1.59 -1.03
N SER A 40 6.03 0.50 -1.78
CA SER A 40 7.08 -0.50 -2.05
C SER A 40 8.24 0.09 -2.87
N ALA A 41 7.94 0.92 -3.87
CA ALA A 41 8.95 1.65 -4.63
C ALA A 41 9.74 2.63 -3.74
N ALA A 42 9.05 3.40 -2.89
CA ALA A 42 9.68 4.30 -1.94
C ALA A 42 10.58 3.56 -0.93
N ALA A 43 10.11 2.42 -0.40
CA ALA A 43 10.90 1.55 0.48
C ALA A 43 12.16 1.02 -0.22
N GLY A 44 12.02 0.57 -1.48
CA GLY A 44 13.14 0.08 -2.26
C GLY A 44 14.16 1.17 -2.64
N ILE A 45 13.71 2.42 -2.85
CA ILE A 45 14.61 3.57 -3.02
C ILE A 45 15.39 3.79 -1.71
N GLY A 46 14.73 3.77 -0.55
CA GLY A 46 15.38 3.91 0.75
C GLY A 46 16.42 2.81 1.04
N SER A 47 16.15 1.57 0.66
CA SER A 47 17.10 0.45 0.82
C SER A 47 18.24 0.48 -0.20
N SER A 48 18.02 1.06 -1.39
CA SER A 48 19.05 1.16 -2.44
C SER A 48 20.29 1.96 -2.02
N LEU A 49 20.15 2.87 -1.03
CA LEU A 49 21.26 3.62 -0.44
C LEU A 49 22.32 2.71 0.24
N HIS A 50 21.91 1.52 0.68
CA HIS A 50 22.80 0.57 1.38
C HIS A 50 23.14 -0.68 0.56
N MET A 51 22.28 -1.07 -0.40
CA MET A 51 22.40 -2.34 -1.14
C MET A 51 22.29 -2.20 -2.68
N GLY A 52 22.23 -0.98 -3.22
CA GLY A 52 22.09 -0.74 -4.66
C GLY A 52 20.79 -1.32 -5.26
N PHE A 53 20.83 -1.68 -6.55
CA PHE A 53 19.66 -2.19 -7.29
C PHE A 53 19.08 -3.48 -6.71
N PHE A 54 19.91 -4.34 -6.10
CA PHE A 54 19.43 -5.56 -5.46
C PHE A 54 18.62 -5.26 -4.19
N GLY A 55 19.00 -4.21 -3.45
CA GLY A 55 18.23 -3.71 -2.30
C GLY A 55 16.87 -3.14 -2.68
N LEU A 56 16.77 -2.48 -3.84
CA LEU A 56 15.50 -2.00 -4.40
C LEU A 56 14.53 -3.16 -4.67
N LEU A 57 15.01 -4.21 -5.36
CA LEU A 57 14.18 -5.38 -5.66
C LEU A 57 13.77 -6.14 -4.39
N MET A 58 14.71 -6.48 -3.52
CA MET A 58 14.41 -7.18 -2.27
C MET A 58 13.51 -6.36 -1.34
N GLY A 59 13.70 -5.04 -1.28
CA GLY A 59 12.85 -4.13 -0.49
C GLY A 59 11.42 -4.06 -1.02
N ALA A 60 11.25 -3.93 -2.34
CA ALA A 60 9.93 -3.91 -2.97
C ALA A 60 9.20 -5.26 -2.82
N PHE A 61 9.88 -6.38 -3.11
CA PHE A 61 9.30 -7.72 -2.93
C PHE A 61 9.00 -8.04 -1.47
N GLY A 62 9.90 -7.68 -0.55
CA GLY A 62 9.72 -7.86 0.89
C GLY A 62 8.54 -7.05 1.43
N ALA A 63 8.36 -5.80 0.98
CA ALA A 63 7.23 -4.96 1.35
C ALA A 63 5.90 -5.54 0.84
N LEU A 64 5.85 -5.98 -0.42
CA LEU A 64 4.66 -6.63 -1.00
C LEU A 64 4.32 -7.94 -0.27
N LEU A 65 5.30 -8.82 -0.05
CA LEU A 65 5.10 -10.08 0.67
C LEU A 65 4.65 -9.80 2.11
N GLY A 66 5.29 -8.86 2.79
CA GLY A 66 4.91 -8.44 4.13
C GLY A 66 3.46 -7.95 4.19
N TRP A 67 3.05 -7.10 3.24
CA TRP A 67 1.67 -6.62 3.14
C TRP A 67 0.67 -7.76 2.92
N VAL A 68 0.94 -8.68 1.98
CA VAL A 68 0.07 -9.84 1.71
C VAL A 68 -0.03 -10.76 2.94
N LEU A 69 1.10 -11.05 3.58
CA LEU A 69 1.14 -11.87 4.79
C LEU A 69 0.34 -11.21 5.93
N TRP A 70 0.50 -9.91 6.14
CA TRP A 70 -0.20 -9.17 7.18
C TRP A 70 -1.71 -9.14 6.92
N ALA A 71 -2.12 -8.90 5.67
CA ALA A 71 -3.52 -8.95 5.27
C ALA A 71 -4.13 -10.34 5.52
N PHE A 72 -3.40 -11.40 5.14
CA PHE A 72 -3.82 -12.78 5.38
C PHE A 72 -3.98 -13.07 6.88
N THR A 73 -2.98 -12.73 7.71
CA THR A 73 -3.02 -12.98 9.16
C THR A 73 -4.06 -12.15 9.92
N THR A 74 -4.58 -11.08 9.31
CA THR A 74 -5.60 -10.23 9.95
C THR A 74 -7.00 -10.64 9.56
N TYR A 75 -7.11 -11.25 8.38
CA TYR A 75 -8.36 -11.80 7.91
C TYR A 75 -8.74 -13.09 8.64
N PHE A 76 -7.76 -13.93 9.00
CA PHE A 76 -7.94 -15.19 9.71
C PHE A 76 -7.59 -15.07 11.20
#